data_AF-A0AAN5CWB8-F1
#
_entry.id   AF-A0AAN5CWB8-F1
#
_cell.length_a   1.000
_cell.length_b   1.000
_cell.length_c   1.000
_cell.angle_alpha   90.00
_cell.angle_beta   90.00
_cell.angle_gamma   90.00
#
_symmetry.space_group_name_H-M   'P 1'
#
loop_
_entity.id
_entity.type
_entity.pdbx_description
1 polymer ?
#
loop_
_entity_poly.entity_id
_entity_poly.type
_entity_poly.pdbx_seq_one_letter_code
_entity_poly.pdbx_strand_id
1 'polypeptide(L)'
;FTQGFCKGFFNMSISAYRTQIFNDHNQYRARHQAQPLRLVESLNSSAQAYAQQLAYNDAGIPHSDYAGKYGENLYYCTGMSPLNASHQWYNEESMYDYNVGDFDWTTGHFTQMVWRETTSIGVGIAQSNSGRHFVVAHYVKPGNATGQFAQNVLPPSGNGAVVPTTDPSPNSNTMSSLSAAAAGQRSIRTHDNQYVRAWRGPSGDRDWYADKAGHCKECEHWYIEDHYGKVVLKAYCSEGKFLRAHPNGAVDFADKPQGWEMWTPVKNGDGSWSFQSQHGTWLSAHRADGIVCTMPHNLRCEHFWLESW
;
A
#
# COMPACT_ATOMS: atom_id res chain seq x y z
N PHE A 1 13.18 -21.70 19.01
CA PHE A 1 12.63 -21.53 17.66
C PHE A 1 12.11 -20.11 17.53
N THR A 2 12.97 -19.20 17.11
CA THR A 2 12.68 -17.77 16.94
C THR A 2 13.23 -17.39 15.58
N GLN A 3 12.39 -17.48 14.55
CA GLN A 3 12.73 -16.96 13.23
C GLN A 3 12.60 -15.44 13.24
N GLY A 4 13.60 -14.79 12.66
CA GLY A 4 13.71 -13.35 12.55
C GLY A 4 12.59 -12.80 11.68
N PHE A 5 11.66 -12.11 12.32
CA PHE A 5 10.78 -11.15 11.66
C PHE A 5 11.46 -9.79 11.68
N CYS A 6 11.33 -9.04 10.59
CA CYS A 6 11.85 -7.68 10.40
C CYS A 6 11.82 -6.87 11.69
N LYS A 7 12.99 -6.65 12.30
CA LYS A 7 13.17 -5.82 13.51
C LYS A 7 12.84 -4.33 13.28
N GLY A 8 12.38 -3.94 12.10
CA GLY A 8 12.06 -2.57 11.69
C GLY A 8 10.61 -2.13 11.90
N PHE A 9 9.67 -3.00 12.26
CA PHE A 9 8.26 -2.61 12.45
C PHE A 9 8.01 -1.69 13.66
N PHE A 10 9.03 -1.38 14.47
CA PHE A 10 8.85 -0.91 15.84
C PHE A 10 9.11 0.58 16.13
N ASN A 11 9.32 1.46 15.14
CA ASN A 11 9.69 2.85 15.49
C ASN A 11 8.93 3.97 14.77
N MET A 12 7.72 3.69 14.28
CA MET A 12 6.83 4.76 13.85
C MET A 12 5.95 5.21 15.02
N SER A 13 5.94 6.53 15.30
CA SER A 13 5.10 7.07 16.37
C SER A 13 3.61 6.89 16.03
N ILE A 14 2.76 6.79 17.05
CA ILE A 14 1.30 6.74 16.87
C ILE A 14 0.82 7.92 15.99
N SER A 15 1.43 9.10 16.16
CA SER A 15 1.13 10.28 15.35
C SER A 15 1.43 10.08 13.85
N ALA A 16 2.57 9.46 13.52
CA ALA A 16 2.92 9.16 12.14
C ALA A 16 1.99 8.10 11.52
N TYR A 17 1.59 7.08 12.29
CA TYR A 17 0.57 6.13 11.84
C TYR A 17 -0.78 6.78 11.57
N ARG A 18 -1.26 7.62 12.49
CA ARG A 18 -2.51 8.37 12.33
C ARG A 18 -2.48 9.22 11.06
N THR A 19 -1.35 9.91 10.83
CA THR A 19 -1.14 10.75 9.66
C THR A 19 -1.20 9.94 8.38
N GLN A 20 -0.56 8.76 8.34
CA GLN A 20 -0.59 7.92 7.14
C GLN A 20 -2.01 7.39 6.86
N ILE A 21 -2.68 6.80 7.85
CA ILE A 21 -4.05 6.29 7.69
C ILE A 21 -5.00 7.42 7.27
N PHE A 22 -4.88 8.60 7.87
CA PHE A 22 -5.63 9.80 7.50
C PHE A 22 -5.41 10.21 6.03
N ASN A 23 -4.16 10.22 5.59
CA ASN A 23 -3.81 10.56 4.22
C ASN A 23 -4.38 9.55 3.23
N ASP A 24 -4.25 8.24 3.51
CA ASP A 24 -4.80 7.17 2.68
C ASP A 24 -6.32 7.32 2.54
N HIS A 25 -7.05 7.56 3.64
CA HIS A 25 -8.49 7.81 3.60
C HIS A 25 -8.86 8.96 2.68
N ASN A 26 -8.16 10.09 2.78
CA ASN A 26 -8.45 11.27 1.96
C ASN A 26 -8.10 11.07 0.49
N GLN A 27 -7.08 10.26 0.19
CA GLN A 27 -6.78 9.84 -1.19
C GLN A 27 -7.93 9.00 -1.77
N TYR A 28 -8.40 7.99 -1.05
CA TYR A 28 -9.54 7.18 -1.48
C TYR A 28 -10.82 8.03 -1.62
N ARG A 29 -11.11 8.91 -0.66
CA ARG A 29 -12.27 9.81 -0.73
C ARG A 29 -12.27 10.72 -1.95
N ALA A 30 -11.09 11.21 -2.36
CA ALA A 30 -10.96 12.02 -3.57
C ALA A 30 -11.39 11.25 -4.84
N ARG A 31 -11.09 9.94 -4.91
CA ARG A 31 -11.55 9.07 -6.02
C ARG A 31 -13.07 9.01 -6.10
N HIS A 32 -13.77 9.06 -4.96
CA HIS A 32 -15.23 8.98 -4.85
C HIS A 32 -15.89 10.35 -4.61
N GLN A 33 -15.26 11.42 -5.11
CA GLN A 33 -15.79 12.80 -5.06
C GLN A 33 -16.25 13.23 -3.66
N ALA A 34 -15.66 12.63 -2.62
CA ALA A 34 -15.95 12.91 -1.22
C ALA A 34 -14.94 13.92 -0.70
N GLN A 35 -15.42 14.91 0.06
CA GLN A 35 -14.56 15.95 0.62
C GLN A 35 -13.56 15.34 1.62
N PRO A 36 -12.33 15.87 1.72
CA PRO A 36 -11.34 15.35 2.66
C PRO A 36 -11.84 15.48 4.10
N LEU A 37 -11.59 14.45 4.89
CA LEU A 37 -11.83 14.43 6.32
C LEU A 37 -10.85 15.35 7.04
N ARG A 38 -11.22 15.70 8.27
CA ARG A 38 -10.30 16.32 9.25
C ARG A 38 -9.90 15.29 10.29
N LEU A 39 -8.62 15.21 10.60
CA LEU A 39 -8.13 14.45 11.74
C LEU A 39 -8.45 15.20 13.02
N VAL A 40 -9.16 14.57 13.97
CA VAL A 40 -9.65 15.23 15.18
C VAL A 40 -9.14 14.51 16.44
N GLU A 41 -8.52 15.27 17.36
CA GLU A 41 -7.82 14.68 18.50
C GLU A 41 -8.73 13.99 19.52
N SER A 42 -9.96 14.49 19.73
CA SER A 42 -10.93 13.82 20.60
C SER A 42 -11.34 12.45 20.03
N LEU A 43 -11.46 12.33 18.70
CA LEU A 43 -11.71 11.05 18.05
C LEU A 43 -10.49 10.14 18.14
N ASN A 44 -9.28 10.67 17.91
CA ASN A 44 -8.02 9.93 18.10
C ASN A 44 -7.95 9.32 19.51
N SER A 45 -8.31 10.10 20.53
CA SER A 45 -8.32 9.64 21.92
C SER A 45 -9.31 8.48 22.12
N SER A 46 -10.53 8.60 21.61
CA SER A 46 -11.55 7.54 21.73
C SER A 46 -11.16 6.26 20.95
N ALA A 47 -10.68 6.39 19.72
CA ALA A 47 -10.23 5.27 18.91
C ALA A 47 -8.99 4.60 19.53
N GLN A 48 -8.08 5.38 20.11
CA GLN A 48 -6.88 4.86 20.78
C GLN A 48 -7.22 4.06 22.04
N ALA A 49 -8.15 4.56 22.86
CA ALA A 49 -8.63 3.84 24.03
C ALA A 49 -9.26 2.50 23.63
N TYR A 50 -10.04 2.49 22.54
CA TYR A 50 -10.64 1.25 22.07
C TYR A 50 -9.63 0.28 21.46
N ALA A 51 -8.67 0.77 20.66
CA ALA A 51 -7.58 -0.06 20.15
C ALA A 51 -6.80 -0.73 21.30
N GLN A 52 -6.53 0.00 22.38
CA GLN A 52 -5.88 -0.54 23.59
C GLN A 52 -6.74 -1.60 24.28
N GLN A 53 -8.05 -1.40 24.36
CA GLN A 53 -8.98 -2.39 24.90
C GLN A 53 -8.99 -3.68 24.06
N LEU A 54 -9.04 -3.56 22.73
CA LEU A 54 -8.97 -4.70 21.82
C LEU A 54 -7.63 -5.45 21.97
N ALA A 55 -6.53 -4.72 22.05
CA ALA A 55 -5.20 -5.30 22.27
C ALA A 55 -5.05 -5.97 23.64
N TYR A 56 -5.68 -5.42 24.69
CA TYR A 56 -5.69 -6.03 26.02
C TYR A 56 -6.49 -7.35 26.03
N ASN A 57 -7.64 -7.37 25.37
CA ASN A 57 -8.52 -8.54 25.32
C ASN A 57 -7.97 -9.64 24.39
N ASP A 58 -7.39 -9.26 23.25
CA ASP A 58 -6.77 -10.11 22.24
C ASP A 58 -7.64 -11.30 21.74
N ALA A 59 -8.95 -11.16 21.83
CA ALA A 59 -9.91 -12.24 21.58
C ALA A 59 -10.85 -11.99 20.38
N GLY A 60 -10.66 -10.88 19.64
CA GLY A 60 -11.48 -10.52 18.48
C GLY A 60 -11.55 -9.01 18.27
N ILE A 61 -12.42 -8.58 17.36
CA ILE A 61 -12.67 -7.18 17.02
C ILE A 61 -14.18 -6.85 17.01
N PRO A 62 -14.90 -7.02 18.15
CA PRO A 62 -16.28 -6.53 18.23
C PRO A 62 -16.31 -5.01 18.03
N HIS A 63 -17.46 -4.47 17.60
CA HIS A 63 -17.65 -3.02 17.56
C HIS A 63 -17.71 -2.43 18.98
N SER A 64 -17.26 -1.18 19.13
CA SER A 64 -17.28 -0.49 20.42
C SER A 64 -18.69 -0.04 20.82
N ASP A 65 -18.87 0.28 22.10
CA ASP A 65 -20.08 0.95 22.60
C ASP A 65 -20.23 2.39 22.05
N TYR A 66 -19.23 2.92 21.33
CA TYR A 66 -19.35 4.18 20.60
C TYR A 66 -20.04 4.01 19.24
N ALA A 67 -20.29 2.78 18.78
CA ALA A 67 -21.02 2.51 17.56
C ALA A 67 -22.41 3.18 17.60
N GLY A 68 -22.72 3.97 16.58
CA GLY A 68 -23.95 4.78 16.50
C GLY A 68 -23.78 6.22 17.00
N LYS A 69 -22.84 6.51 17.89
CA LYS A 69 -22.35 7.89 18.14
C LYS A 69 -21.30 8.29 17.11
N TYR A 70 -20.42 7.36 16.77
CA TYR A 70 -19.45 7.46 15.69
C TYR A 70 -19.72 6.34 14.68
N GLY A 71 -19.30 6.56 13.43
CA GLY A 71 -19.02 5.46 12.53
C GLY A 71 -17.74 4.75 12.98
N GLU A 72 -17.57 3.47 12.68
CA GLU A 72 -16.41 2.71 13.15
C GLU A 72 -15.94 1.68 12.12
N ASN A 73 -14.63 1.68 11.85
CA ASN A 73 -13.96 0.60 11.13
C ASN A 73 -12.88 -0.02 12.03
N LEU A 74 -12.78 -1.35 11.99
CA LEU A 74 -11.84 -2.13 12.78
C LEU A 74 -10.97 -2.99 11.88
N TYR A 75 -9.69 -3.11 12.23
CA TYR A 75 -8.75 -3.97 11.55
C TYR A 75 -7.79 -4.58 12.56
N TYR A 76 -7.39 -5.83 12.32
CA TYR A 76 -6.30 -6.44 13.06
C TYR A 76 -5.38 -7.20 12.13
N CYS A 77 -4.12 -7.34 12.55
CA CYS A 77 -3.16 -8.17 11.83
C CYS A 77 -2.08 -8.73 12.75
N THR A 78 -1.50 -9.86 12.36
CA THR A 78 -0.33 -10.46 12.99
C THR A 78 0.73 -10.64 11.91
N GLY A 79 1.93 -10.08 12.13
CA GLY A 79 3.02 -10.17 11.15
C GLY A 79 2.84 -9.33 9.86
N MET A 80 1.75 -8.55 9.75
CA MET A 80 1.56 -7.55 8.69
C MET A 80 1.55 -6.13 9.27
N SER A 81 1.77 -5.13 8.42
CA SER A 81 1.77 -3.73 8.84
C SER A 81 0.35 -3.27 9.24
N PRO A 82 0.18 -2.57 10.38
CA PRO A 82 -1.07 -1.92 10.71
C PRO A 82 -1.44 -0.78 9.73
N LEU A 83 -0.49 -0.30 8.91
CA LEU A 83 -0.79 0.65 7.83
C LEU A 83 -1.69 0.05 6.73
N ASN A 84 -1.80 -1.27 6.64
CA ASN A 84 -2.67 -1.91 5.65
C ASN A 84 -4.17 -1.71 5.95
N ALA A 85 -4.55 -1.19 7.12
CA ALA A 85 -5.95 -1.03 7.52
C ALA A 85 -6.80 -0.28 6.48
N SER A 86 -6.36 0.93 6.07
CA SER A 86 -7.08 1.73 5.07
C SER A 86 -7.26 0.99 3.75
N HIS A 87 -6.24 0.23 3.33
CA HIS A 87 -6.29 -0.49 2.07
C HIS A 87 -7.23 -1.71 2.15
N GLN A 88 -7.17 -2.47 3.24
CA GLN A 88 -8.04 -3.62 3.44
C GLN A 88 -9.51 -3.22 3.52
N TRP A 89 -9.82 -2.13 4.22
CA TRP A 89 -11.16 -1.55 4.24
C TRP A 89 -11.60 -1.07 2.84
N TYR A 90 -10.71 -0.46 2.07
CA TYR A 90 -11.04 0.05 0.74
C TYR A 90 -11.22 -1.05 -0.32
N ASN A 91 -10.50 -2.18 -0.21
CA ASN A 91 -10.58 -3.28 -1.18
C ASN A 91 -11.98 -3.88 -1.34
N GLU A 92 -12.84 -3.67 -0.36
CA GLU A 92 -14.25 -4.02 -0.45
C GLU A 92 -15.01 -3.27 -1.56
N GLU A 93 -14.47 -2.17 -2.10
CA GLU A 93 -15.04 -1.46 -3.26
C GLU A 93 -15.30 -2.40 -4.44
N SER A 94 -14.41 -3.37 -4.66
CA SER A 94 -14.53 -4.36 -5.74
C SER A 94 -15.77 -5.26 -5.61
N MET A 95 -16.36 -5.34 -4.41
CA MET A 95 -17.57 -6.10 -4.11
C MET A 95 -18.83 -5.22 -4.06
N TYR A 96 -18.68 -3.89 -4.12
CA TYR A 96 -19.80 -2.96 -3.97
C TYR A 96 -20.55 -2.73 -5.28
N ASP A 97 -21.84 -3.05 -5.30
CA ASP A 97 -22.71 -2.75 -6.44
C ASP A 97 -23.34 -1.34 -6.31
N TYR A 98 -22.76 -0.40 -7.05
CA TYR A 98 -23.25 0.99 -7.13
C TYR A 98 -24.68 1.14 -7.68
N ASN A 99 -25.20 0.15 -8.42
CA ASN A 99 -26.56 0.20 -8.94
C ASN A 99 -27.60 -0.19 -7.88
N VAL A 100 -27.22 -1.09 -6.97
CA VAL A 100 -28.06 -1.48 -5.82
C VAL A 100 -28.02 -0.39 -4.77
N GLY A 101 -26.82 0.05 -4.39
CA GLY A 101 -26.65 1.15 -3.45
C GLY A 101 -27.29 0.87 -2.08
N ASP A 102 -26.93 -0.24 -1.45
CA ASP A 102 -27.44 -0.64 -0.13
C ASP A 102 -26.30 -1.13 0.78
N PHE A 103 -26.62 -1.40 2.05
CA PHE A 103 -25.68 -1.96 3.01
C PHE A 103 -25.42 -3.45 2.75
N ASP A 104 -24.14 -3.82 2.77
CA ASP A 104 -23.69 -5.20 2.84
C ASP A 104 -22.56 -5.32 3.88
N TRP A 105 -22.58 -6.42 4.65
CA TRP A 105 -21.57 -6.67 5.69
C TRP A 105 -20.15 -6.85 5.13
N THR A 106 -20.02 -7.16 3.85
CA THR A 106 -18.75 -7.32 3.13
C THR A 106 -18.21 -6.00 2.57
N THR A 107 -19.01 -4.94 2.54
CA THR A 107 -18.62 -3.63 1.98
C THR A 107 -18.73 -2.46 2.95
N GLY A 108 -19.11 -2.75 4.20
CA GLY A 108 -19.39 -1.74 5.21
C GLY A 108 -18.19 -0.86 5.57
N HIS A 109 -16.96 -1.40 5.50
CA HIS A 109 -15.78 -0.60 5.80
C HIS A 109 -15.49 0.39 4.66
N PHE A 110 -15.54 -0.08 3.41
CA PHE A 110 -15.39 0.77 2.23
C PHE A 110 -16.41 1.91 2.22
N THR A 111 -17.70 1.60 2.37
CA THR A 111 -18.78 2.59 2.30
C THR A 111 -18.63 3.66 3.38
N GLN A 112 -18.19 3.28 4.60
CA GLN A 112 -17.88 4.25 5.65
C GLN A 112 -16.69 5.14 5.30
N MET A 113 -15.61 4.62 4.69
CA MET A 113 -14.45 5.43 4.32
C MET A 113 -14.83 6.55 3.34
N VAL A 114 -15.63 6.22 2.33
CA VAL A 114 -15.96 7.15 1.22
C VAL A 114 -17.25 7.94 1.44
N TRP A 115 -17.95 7.71 2.56
CA TRP A 115 -19.22 8.37 2.87
C TRP A 115 -19.12 9.89 2.79
N ARG A 116 -19.81 10.52 1.83
CA ARG A 116 -19.64 11.96 1.52
C ARG A 116 -19.96 12.87 2.70
N GLU A 117 -20.98 12.55 3.49
CA GLU A 117 -21.36 13.37 4.63
C GLU A 117 -20.45 13.24 5.84
N THR A 118 -19.61 12.21 5.92
CA THR A 118 -18.61 12.06 7.00
C THR A 118 -17.58 13.18 6.90
N THR A 119 -17.31 13.87 8.00
CA THR A 119 -16.47 15.09 8.00
C THR A 119 -15.15 14.95 8.76
N SER A 120 -15.06 13.97 9.66
CA SER A 120 -13.91 13.84 10.55
C SER A 120 -13.61 12.39 10.87
N ILE A 121 -12.34 12.12 11.09
CA ILE A 121 -11.80 10.81 11.48
C ILE A 121 -10.90 10.97 12.69
N GLY A 122 -10.83 9.95 13.53
CA GLY A 122 -9.73 9.74 14.45
C GLY A 122 -9.29 8.28 14.45
N VAL A 123 -8.01 8.06 14.69
CA VAL A 123 -7.37 6.75 14.51
C VAL A 123 -6.62 6.33 15.77
N GLY A 124 -6.83 5.09 16.17
CA GLY A 124 -6.18 4.45 17.31
C GLY A 124 -5.45 3.18 16.89
N ILE A 125 -4.27 2.93 17.46
CA ILE A 125 -3.47 1.75 17.16
C ILE A 125 -2.85 1.20 18.42
N ALA A 126 -2.98 -0.10 18.66
CA ALA A 126 -2.33 -0.78 19.77
C ALA A 126 -1.83 -2.16 19.34
N GLN A 127 -0.87 -2.69 20.08
CA GLN A 127 -0.35 -4.04 19.90
C GLN A 127 -0.65 -4.86 21.17
N SER A 128 -1.18 -6.06 21.00
CA SER A 128 -1.37 -7.00 22.11
C SER A 128 -0.07 -7.66 22.53
N ASN A 129 -0.08 -8.32 23.69
CA ASN A 129 1.07 -9.09 24.16
C ASN A 129 1.45 -10.26 23.24
N SER A 130 0.51 -10.75 22.41
CA SER A 130 0.79 -11.78 21.40
C SER A 130 1.42 -11.22 20.11
N GLY A 131 1.60 -9.89 20.03
CA GLY A 131 2.16 -9.22 18.86
C GLY A 131 1.15 -8.89 17.77
N ARG A 132 -0.16 -9.08 18.02
CA ARG A 132 -1.23 -8.67 17.10
C ARG A 132 -1.44 -7.16 17.19
N HIS A 133 -1.51 -6.49 16.04
CA HIS A 133 -1.86 -5.08 15.96
C HIS A 133 -3.36 -4.92 15.75
N PHE A 134 -3.93 -3.89 16.37
CA PHE A 134 -5.32 -3.49 16.24
C PHE A 134 -5.36 -2.04 15.81
N VAL A 135 -6.17 -1.74 14.79
CA VAL A 135 -6.39 -0.41 14.24
C VAL A 135 -7.87 -0.11 14.31
N VAL A 136 -8.20 1.05 14.87
CA VAL A 136 -9.57 1.54 15.03
C VAL A 136 -9.66 2.90 14.36
N ALA A 137 -10.67 3.10 13.51
CA ALA A 137 -11.03 4.41 12.99
C ALA A 137 -12.44 4.78 13.43
N HIS A 138 -12.59 5.94 14.07
CA HIS A 138 -13.88 6.53 14.40
C HIS A 138 -14.20 7.68 13.45
N TYR A 139 -15.48 7.84 13.10
CA TYR A 139 -15.96 8.82 12.14
C TYR A 139 -17.08 9.70 12.73
N VAL A 140 -17.02 11.02 12.50
CA VAL A 140 -18.15 11.94 12.79
C VAL A 140 -19.09 12.02 11.61
N LYS A 141 -20.39 12.05 11.89
CA LYS A 141 -21.49 11.78 10.94
C LYS A 141 -21.34 10.36 10.41
N PRO A 142 -21.78 9.36 11.22
CA PRO A 142 -21.64 7.95 10.88
C PRO A 142 -22.20 7.70 9.49
N GLY A 143 -21.48 6.89 8.71
CA GLY A 143 -21.93 6.43 7.42
C GLY A 143 -22.87 5.23 7.55
N ASN A 144 -23.08 4.55 6.43
CA ASN A 144 -23.85 3.30 6.35
C ASN A 144 -25.30 3.44 6.83
N ALA A 145 -25.87 4.65 6.73
CA ALA A 145 -27.27 4.86 7.02
C ALA A 145 -28.14 4.26 5.91
N THR A 146 -29.03 3.33 6.27
CA THR A 146 -29.95 2.66 5.34
C THR A 146 -30.73 3.68 4.51
N GLY A 147 -30.81 3.44 3.21
CA GLY A 147 -31.48 4.33 2.25
C GLY A 147 -30.72 5.61 1.91
N GLN A 148 -29.46 5.76 2.35
CA GLN A 148 -28.64 6.95 2.06
C GLN A 148 -27.35 6.69 1.27
N PHE A 149 -27.15 5.46 0.79
CA PHE A 149 -25.93 5.04 0.12
C PHE A 149 -25.74 5.72 -1.24
N ALA A 150 -26.77 5.78 -2.10
CA ALA A 150 -26.65 6.32 -3.45
C ALA A 150 -26.15 7.78 -3.49
N GLN A 151 -26.51 8.62 -2.51
CA GLN A 151 -26.02 9.99 -2.43
C GLN A 151 -24.63 10.13 -1.76
N ASN A 152 -24.21 9.13 -0.98
CA ASN A 152 -23.01 9.17 -0.14
C ASN A 152 -21.85 8.31 -0.63
N VAL A 153 -22.09 7.28 -1.43
CA VAL A 153 -21.10 6.33 -1.95
C VAL A 153 -21.14 6.41 -3.47
N LEU A 154 -20.40 7.37 -4.01
CA LEU A 154 -20.37 7.62 -5.44
C LEU A 154 -19.39 6.68 -6.15
N PRO A 155 -19.65 6.30 -7.41
CA PRO A 155 -18.66 5.60 -8.21
C PRO A 155 -17.44 6.52 -8.42
N PRO A 156 -16.24 5.94 -8.62
CA PRO A 156 -15.03 6.70 -8.91
C PRO A 156 -15.26 7.78 -9.99
N SER A 157 -14.86 9.04 -9.74
CA SER A 157 -14.93 10.09 -10.77
C SER A 157 -14.08 9.72 -11.98
N GLY A 158 -14.72 9.61 -13.14
CA GLY A 158 -14.05 9.63 -14.44
C GLY A 158 -13.40 11.00 -14.68
N ASN A 159 -12.21 11.17 -14.12
CA ASN A 159 -11.18 12.18 -14.39
C ASN A 159 -9.92 11.71 -13.60
N GLY A 160 -8.98 10.89 -14.06
CA GLY A 160 -8.34 10.75 -15.38
C GLY A 160 -9.17 11.19 -16.56
N ALA A 161 -8.82 12.34 -17.13
CA ALA A 161 -9.34 12.74 -18.42
C ALA A 161 -9.35 11.53 -19.36
N VAL A 162 -10.41 11.41 -20.16
CA VAL A 162 -10.33 10.71 -21.43
C VAL A 162 -9.22 11.41 -22.22
N VAL A 163 -7.98 10.93 -22.08
CA VAL A 163 -7.10 10.90 -23.23
C VAL A 163 -7.88 10.08 -24.25
N PRO A 164 -8.16 10.60 -25.45
CA PRO A 164 -8.94 9.88 -26.44
C PRO A 164 -8.40 8.46 -26.53
N THR A 165 -9.21 7.49 -26.10
CA THR A 165 -8.91 6.07 -26.27
C THR A 165 -9.11 5.75 -27.74
N THR A 166 -8.13 6.16 -28.54
CA THR A 166 -7.60 5.30 -29.58
C THR A 166 -6.41 4.59 -28.97
N ASP A 167 -6.65 3.59 -28.13
CA ASP A 167 -5.74 2.46 -28.10
C ASP A 167 -6.52 1.19 -27.73
N PRO A 168 -6.41 0.11 -28.53
CA PRO A 168 -7.00 -1.17 -28.18
C PRO A 168 -6.27 -1.72 -26.96
N SER A 169 -6.82 -2.74 -26.31
CA SER A 169 -6.10 -3.62 -25.39
C SER A 169 -4.62 -3.75 -25.82
N PRO A 170 -3.61 -3.51 -24.94
CA PRO A 170 -2.23 -3.41 -25.38
C PRO A 170 -1.86 -4.73 -26.05
N ASN A 171 -1.61 -4.65 -27.34
CA ASN A 171 -1.10 -5.76 -28.12
C ASN A 171 0.23 -6.23 -27.51
N SER A 172 0.53 -7.53 -27.57
CA SER A 172 1.76 -8.12 -27.02
C SER A 172 3.04 -7.36 -27.44
N ASN A 173 2.99 -6.69 -28.59
CA ASN A 173 4.08 -5.89 -29.14
C ASN A 173 4.39 -4.61 -28.34
N THR A 174 3.37 -3.89 -27.84
CA THR A 174 3.59 -2.68 -27.02
C THR A 174 4.14 -3.01 -25.64
N MET A 175 3.61 -4.05 -24.98
CA MET A 175 4.15 -4.52 -23.70
C MET A 175 5.61 -4.98 -23.84
N SER A 176 5.93 -5.74 -24.89
CA SER A 176 7.31 -6.18 -25.17
C SER A 176 8.26 -5.01 -25.42
N SER A 177 7.79 -3.94 -26.06
CA SER A 177 8.61 -2.73 -26.28
C SER A 177 8.90 -1.98 -24.97
N LEU A 178 7.97 -1.97 -24.02
CA LEU A 178 8.13 -1.30 -22.73
C LEU A 178 9.10 -2.06 -21.81
N SER A 179 8.97 -3.38 -21.74
CA SER A 179 9.89 -4.20 -20.95
C SER A 179 11.31 -4.16 -21.53
N ALA A 180 11.45 -4.19 -22.85
CA ALA A 180 12.74 -3.98 -23.52
C ALA A 180 13.34 -2.58 -23.24
N ALA A 181 12.51 -1.53 -23.16
CA ALA A 181 12.97 -0.18 -22.86
C ALA A 181 13.38 0.01 -21.39
N ALA A 182 12.75 -0.71 -20.45
CA ALA A 182 13.16 -0.74 -19.04
C ALA A 182 14.45 -1.56 -18.83
N ALA A 183 14.68 -2.57 -19.68
CA ALA A 183 15.76 -3.53 -19.52
C ALA A 183 17.17 -2.92 -19.60
N GLY A 184 18.14 -3.72 -19.15
CA GLY A 184 19.57 -3.43 -19.19
C GLY A 184 20.21 -3.31 -17.81
N GLN A 185 21.48 -2.90 -17.80
CA GLN A 185 22.22 -2.50 -16.61
C GLN A 185 21.71 -1.13 -16.16
N ARG A 186 20.98 -1.11 -15.04
CA ARG A 186 20.33 0.09 -14.51
C ARG A 186 20.64 0.33 -13.04
N SER A 187 20.66 1.59 -12.66
CA SER A 187 20.52 2.05 -11.29
C SER A 187 19.09 2.57 -11.15
N ILE A 188 18.42 2.14 -10.08
CA ILE A 188 17.01 2.47 -9.85
C ILE A 188 16.96 3.63 -8.87
N ARG A 189 16.94 4.86 -9.38
CA ARG A 189 16.90 6.08 -8.56
C ARG A 189 15.47 6.39 -8.12
N THR A 190 15.29 6.65 -6.83
CA THR A 190 14.02 7.04 -6.21
C THR A 190 13.73 8.53 -6.40
N HIS A 191 12.49 8.95 -6.17
CA HIS A 191 12.06 10.34 -6.28
C HIS A 191 12.78 11.33 -5.34
N ASP A 192 13.44 10.83 -4.30
CA ASP A 192 14.23 11.61 -3.34
C ASP A 192 15.73 11.47 -3.56
N ASN A 193 16.15 11.06 -4.77
CA ASN A 193 17.54 10.95 -5.21
C ASN A 193 18.39 9.97 -4.39
N GLN A 194 17.75 8.92 -3.87
CA GLN A 194 18.42 7.75 -3.34
C GLN A 194 18.33 6.62 -4.38
N TYR A 195 19.02 5.51 -4.14
CA TYR A 195 19.03 4.36 -5.03
C TYR A 195 18.51 3.13 -4.30
N VAL A 196 17.70 2.33 -4.98
CA VAL A 196 17.29 1.02 -4.46
C VAL A 196 18.53 0.13 -4.41
N ARG A 197 18.79 -0.46 -3.24
CA ARG A 197 19.96 -1.29 -2.97
C ARG A 197 19.53 -2.67 -2.52
N ALA A 198 20.23 -3.70 -3.00
CA ALA A 198 20.19 -5.02 -2.37
C ALA A 198 21.36 -5.17 -1.41
N TRP A 199 21.11 -5.68 -0.21
CA TRP A 199 22.15 -5.90 0.79
C TRP A 199 21.91 -7.20 1.57
N ARG A 200 23.00 -7.82 2.03
CA ARG A 200 22.91 -8.96 2.97
C ARG A 200 22.54 -8.43 4.33
N GLY A 201 21.55 -9.07 4.97
CA GLY A 201 21.05 -8.68 6.29
C GLY A 201 22.12 -8.58 7.39
N PRO A 202 21.73 -8.14 8.60
CA PRO A 202 22.65 -7.99 9.74
C PRO A 202 23.44 -9.28 10.03
N SER A 203 24.65 -9.14 10.57
CA SER A 203 25.58 -10.26 10.78
C SER A 203 24.91 -11.52 11.35
N GLY A 204 25.04 -12.63 10.63
CA GLY A 204 24.41 -13.93 10.94
C GLY A 204 23.17 -14.25 10.08
N ASP A 205 22.60 -13.25 9.41
CA ASP A 205 21.53 -13.43 8.43
C ASP A 205 22.09 -13.88 7.07
N ARG A 206 21.43 -14.86 6.45
CA ARG A 206 21.79 -15.36 5.12
C ARG A 206 20.91 -14.79 4.01
N ASP A 207 19.87 -14.05 4.40
CA ASP A 207 18.88 -13.51 3.49
C ASP A 207 19.29 -12.14 2.92
N TRP A 208 18.67 -11.83 1.78
CA TRP A 208 18.86 -10.59 1.05
C TRP A 208 17.67 -9.67 1.26
N TYR A 209 17.96 -8.38 1.42
CA TYR A 209 16.98 -7.34 1.68
C TYR A 209 17.13 -6.19 0.70
N ALA A 210 16.05 -5.43 0.52
CA ALA A 210 16.04 -4.22 -0.29
C ALA A 210 15.82 -2.99 0.60
N ASP A 211 16.65 -1.96 0.42
CA ASP A 211 16.49 -0.66 1.07
C ASP A 211 16.92 0.48 0.14
N LYS A 212 17.01 1.70 0.68
CA LYS A 212 17.54 2.87 -0.04
C LYS A 212 18.95 3.22 0.41
N ALA A 213 19.80 3.58 -0.55
CA ALA A 213 21.13 4.11 -0.31
C ALA A 213 21.30 5.51 -0.90
N GLY A 214 22.03 6.38 -0.20
CA GLY A 214 22.31 7.75 -0.67
C GLY A 214 23.40 7.85 -1.75
N HIS A 215 23.90 6.73 -2.26
CA HIS A 215 24.93 6.67 -3.28
C HIS A 215 24.67 5.51 -4.24
N CYS A 216 25.14 5.63 -5.47
CA CYS A 216 25.12 4.54 -6.45
C CYS A 216 26.50 3.87 -6.47
N LYS A 217 26.62 2.69 -5.86
CA LYS A 217 27.78 1.80 -5.93
C LYS A 217 27.32 0.43 -6.46
N GLU A 218 28.21 -0.55 -6.39
CA GLU A 218 28.02 -1.88 -6.98
C GLU A 218 26.75 -2.61 -6.50
N CYS A 219 26.24 -2.36 -5.28
CA CYS A 219 25.03 -3.03 -4.78
C CYS A 219 23.71 -2.28 -5.06
N GLU A 220 23.81 -1.09 -5.63
CA GLU A 220 22.69 -0.30 -6.16
C GLU A 220 22.51 -0.50 -7.67
N HIS A 221 23.37 -1.32 -8.26
CA HIS A 221 23.30 -1.74 -9.64
C HIS A 221 22.35 -2.93 -9.81
N TRP A 222 21.52 -2.88 -10.85
CA TRP A 222 20.51 -3.88 -11.16
C TRP A 222 20.63 -4.32 -12.62
N TYR A 223 20.42 -5.60 -12.86
CA TYR A 223 20.09 -6.16 -14.16
C TYR A 223 18.57 -6.23 -14.25
N ILE A 224 17.98 -5.38 -15.09
CA ILE A 224 16.56 -5.47 -15.45
C ILE A 224 16.49 -6.36 -16.68
N GLU A 225 16.08 -7.61 -16.52
CA GLU A 225 16.01 -8.58 -17.62
C GLU A 225 14.59 -8.60 -18.20
N ASP A 226 14.48 -8.51 -19.53
CA ASP A 226 13.20 -8.53 -20.26
C ASP A 226 12.65 -9.95 -20.40
N HIS A 227 11.34 -10.08 -20.12
CA HIS A 227 10.57 -11.31 -20.29
C HIS A 227 9.24 -11.02 -21.01
N TYR A 228 9.31 -10.47 -22.23
CA TYR A 228 8.18 -10.33 -23.15
C TYR A 228 6.94 -9.67 -22.49
N GLY A 229 7.09 -8.40 -22.10
CA GLY A 229 6.04 -7.62 -21.44
C GLY A 229 6.10 -7.60 -19.91
N LYS A 230 7.06 -8.33 -19.33
CA LYS A 230 7.41 -8.30 -17.91
C LYS A 230 8.91 -8.12 -17.74
N VAL A 231 9.34 -7.79 -16.54
CA VAL A 231 10.76 -7.70 -16.18
C VAL A 231 11.03 -8.40 -14.86
N VAL A 232 12.27 -8.85 -14.70
CA VAL A 232 12.81 -9.28 -13.41
C VAL A 232 13.87 -8.29 -12.97
N LEU A 233 13.89 -7.98 -11.67
CA LEU A 233 14.85 -7.06 -11.07
C LEU A 233 15.89 -7.88 -10.32
N LYS A 234 17.06 -8.07 -10.93
CA LYS A 234 18.16 -8.85 -10.36
C LYS A 234 19.24 -7.91 -9.87
N ALA A 235 19.41 -7.84 -8.57
CA ALA A 235 20.46 -6.98 -8.03
C ALA A 235 21.84 -7.56 -8.36
N TYR A 236 22.78 -6.68 -8.65
CA TYR A 236 24.13 -7.08 -9.00
C TYR A 236 24.80 -7.86 -7.86
N CYS A 237 24.65 -7.39 -6.62
CA CYS A 237 25.25 -8.05 -5.45
C CYS A 237 24.54 -9.32 -5.01
N SER A 238 23.28 -9.57 -5.40
CA SER A 238 22.43 -10.61 -4.79
C SER A 238 22.75 -12.05 -5.18
N GLU A 239 23.95 -12.33 -5.71
CA GLU A 239 24.36 -13.66 -6.19
C GLU A 239 23.38 -14.24 -7.21
N GLY A 240 22.76 -13.36 -8.00
CA GLY A 240 21.81 -13.71 -9.04
C GLY A 240 20.37 -13.90 -8.61
N LYS A 241 20.00 -13.49 -7.39
CA LYS A 241 18.61 -13.52 -6.91
C LYS A 241 17.79 -12.35 -7.42
N PHE A 242 16.48 -12.56 -7.52
CA PHE A 242 15.50 -11.64 -8.10
C PHE A 242 14.59 -11.05 -7.03
N LEU A 243 14.37 -9.74 -7.06
CA LEU A 243 13.40 -9.08 -6.18
C LEU A 243 11.98 -9.52 -6.54
N ARG A 244 11.23 -10.00 -5.56
CA ARG A 244 9.80 -10.36 -5.72
C ARG A 244 8.94 -9.69 -4.66
N ALA A 245 7.65 -9.59 -4.96
CA ALA A 245 6.63 -9.11 -4.04
C ALA A 245 5.82 -10.27 -3.46
N HIS A 246 5.29 -10.06 -2.25
CA HIS A 246 4.33 -10.95 -1.61
C HIS A 246 2.95 -10.28 -1.49
N PRO A 247 1.86 -11.06 -1.37
CA PRO A 247 0.51 -10.51 -1.20
C PRO A 247 0.35 -9.57 0.02
N ASN A 248 1.22 -9.73 1.02
CA ASN A 248 1.21 -8.93 2.25
C ASN A 248 1.93 -7.58 2.13
N GLY A 249 2.46 -7.24 0.94
CA GLY A 249 3.20 -6.00 0.69
C GLY A 249 4.72 -6.11 0.89
N ALA A 250 5.22 -7.22 1.47
CA ALA A 250 6.64 -7.42 1.66
C ALA A 250 7.36 -7.71 0.34
N VAL A 251 8.66 -7.43 0.30
CA VAL A 251 9.56 -7.84 -0.78
C VAL A 251 10.73 -8.64 -0.20
N ASP A 252 11.19 -9.62 -0.95
CA ASP A 252 12.37 -10.43 -0.66
C ASP A 252 13.04 -10.86 -1.98
N PHE A 253 14.00 -11.78 -1.91
CA PHE A 253 14.78 -12.23 -3.04
C PHE A 253 14.61 -13.73 -3.31
N ALA A 254 14.21 -14.07 -4.54
CA ALA A 254 14.05 -15.44 -5.00
C ALA A 254 15.26 -15.95 -5.80
N ASP A 255 15.51 -17.26 -5.76
CA ASP A 255 16.59 -17.92 -6.51
C ASP A 255 16.30 -18.10 -8.00
N LYS A 256 15.02 -18.07 -8.39
CA LYS A 256 14.56 -18.27 -9.77
C LYS A 256 13.41 -17.31 -10.04
N PRO A 257 13.29 -16.76 -11.26
CA PRO A 257 12.14 -15.95 -11.62
C PRO A 257 11.02 -16.86 -12.13
N GLN A 258 9.96 -17.02 -11.35
CA GLN A 258 8.70 -17.61 -11.83
C GLN A 258 7.77 -16.50 -12.35
N GLY A 259 6.82 -16.84 -13.24
CA GLY A 259 5.94 -15.84 -13.87
C GLY A 259 5.13 -14.99 -12.89
N TRP A 260 4.91 -15.47 -11.66
CA TRP A 260 4.23 -14.75 -10.58
C TRP A 260 5.15 -13.84 -9.75
N GLU A 261 6.47 -13.94 -9.95
CA GLU A 261 7.50 -13.14 -9.28
C GLU A 261 8.02 -12.00 -10.18
N MET A 262 7.47 -11.87 -11.40
CA MET A 262 7.85 -10.85 -12.39
C MET A 262 7.04 -9.56 -12.24
N TRP A 263 7.66 -8.45 -12.62
CA TRP A 263 7.08 -7.12 -12.52
C TRP A 263 6.57 -6.65 -13.88
N THR A 264 5.46 -5.91 -13.86
CA THR A 264 4.95 -5.19 -15.03
C THR A 264 5.58 -3.80 -15.05
N PRO A 265 6.50 -3.50 -15.98
CA PRO A 265 7.05 -2.16 -16.08
C PRO A 265 6.01 -1.22 -16.70
N VAL A 266 5.88 -0.03 -16.12
CA VAL A 266 5.00 1.03 -16.61
C VAL A 266 5.81 2.29 -16.78
N LYS A 267 5.69 2.92 -17.96
CA LYS A 267 6.32 4.21 -18.25
C LYS A 267 5.35 5.33 -17.91
N ASN A 268 5.72 6.19 -16.97
CA ASN A 268 4.88 7.29 -16.52
C ASN A 268 5.06 8.52 -17.41
N GLY A 269 4.07 9.43 -17.40
CA GLY A 269 4.09 10.65 -18.21
C GLY A 269 5.20 11.65 -17.87
N ASP A 270 5.77 11.57 -16.66
CA ASP A 270 6.92 12.35 -16.20
C ASP A 270 8.28 11.74 -16.60
N GLY A 271 8.25 10.64 -17.38
CA GLY A 271 9.44 9.91 -17.81
C GLY A 271 10.01 8.94 -16.77
N SER A 272 9.44 8.87 -15.57
CA SER A 272 9.77 7.83 -14.59
C SER A 272 9.18 6.47 -14.99
N TRP A 273 9.57 5.44 -14.24
CA TRP A 273 9.13 4.07 -14.38
C TRP A 273 8.50 3.59 -13.08
N SER A 274 7.51 2.73 -13.18
CA SER A 274 6.92 2.01 -12.05
C SER A 274 6.89 0.52 -12.32
N PHE A 275 6.87 -0.29 -11.26
CA PHE A 275 6.89 -1.74 -11.36
C PHE A 275 5.72 -2.33 -10.59
N GLN A 276 4.73 -2.87 -11.31
CA GLN A 276 3.57 -3.50 -10.69
C GLN A 276 3.77 -5.01 -10.50
N SER A 277 3.55 -5.50 -9.28
CA SER A 277 3.53 -6.91 -8.95
C SER A 277 2.30 -7.61 -9.57
N GLN A 278 2.28 -8.95 -9.57
CA GLN A 278 1.10 -9.71 -9.95
C GLN A 278 -0.09 -9.48 -8.99
N HIS A 279 0.17 -9.03 -7.77
CA HIS A 279 -0.85 -8.76 -6.76
C HIS A 279 -1.53 -7.40 -6.94
N GLY A 280 -1.20 -6.67 -8.01
CA GLY A 280 -1.75 -5.34 -8.30
C GLY A 280 -1.11 -4.21 -7.50
N THR A 281 -0.14 -4.51 -6.64
CA THR A 281 0.64 -3.53 -5.87
C THR A 281 1.89 -3.09 -6.63
N TRP A 282 2.45 -1.95 -6.28
CA TRP A 282 3.55 -1.27 -6.95
C TRP A 282 4.78 -1.26 -6.07
N LEU A 283 5.95 -1.55 -6.63
CA LEU A 283 7.22 -1.39 -5.91
C LEU A 283 7.32 0.05 -5.38
N SER A 284 7.61 0.18 -4.09
CA SER A 284 7.64 1.46 -3.38
C SER A 284 8.92 1.57 -2.57
N ALA A 285 9.47 2.79 -2.50
CA ALA A 285 10.63 3.10 -1.67
C ALA A 285 10.34 4.33 -0.79
N HIS A 286 9.95 4.11 0.47
CA HIS A 286 9.39 5.15 1.34
C HIS A 286 10.42 6.17 1.83
N ARG A 287 10.03 7.45 1.83
CA ARG A 287 10.89 8.59 2.17
C ARG A 287 11.43 8.57 3.61
N ALA A 288 10.65 8.09 4.58
CA ALA A 288 10.92 8.32 6.00
C ALA A 288 11.80 7.25 6.68
N ASP A 289 11.76 6.01 6.19
CA ASP A 289 12.33 4.84 6.87
C ASP A 289 13.32 4.06 5.99
N GLY A 290 13.46 4.39 4.71
CA GLY A 290 14.36 3.71 3.78
C GLY A 290 13.84 2.34 3.34
N ILE A 291 12.59 1.99 3.69
CA ILE A 291 12.00 0.68 3.42
C ILE A 291 11.59 0.58 1.96
N VAL A 292 11.96 -0.55 1.34
CA VAL A 292 11.44 -0.96 0.04
C VAL A 292 10.38 -2.03 0.29
N CYS A 293 9.19 -1.85 -0.29
CA CYS A 293 8.03 -2.73 -0.15
C CYS A 293 7.14 -2.62 -1.39
N THR A 294 5.92 -3.14 -1.35
CA THR A 294 4.90 -2.80 -2.35
C THR A 294 3.71 -2.08 -1.75
N MET A 295 3.18 -1.12 -2.49
CA MET A 295 2.04 -0.28 -2.12
C MET A 295 0.93 -0.38 -3.16
N PRO A 296 -0.34 -0.23 -2.79
CA PRO A 296 -1.46 -0.43 -3.71
C PRO A 296 -1.60 0.62 -4.81
N HIS A 297 -0.91 1.76 -4.69
CA HIS A 297 -1.01 2.89 -5.62
C HIS A 297 0.32 3.20 -6.29
N ASN A 298 0.27 3.67 -7.53
CA ASN A 298 1.42 4.22 -8.24
C ASN A 298 1.50 5.74 -8.01
N LEU A 299 2.13 6.14 -6.91
CA LEU A 299 2.33 7.54 -6.55
C LEU A 299 3.83 7.88 -6.58
N ARG A 300 4.18 9.03 -6.03
CA ARG A 300 5.55 9.56 -6.06
C ARG A 300 6.60 8.58 -5.50
N CYS A 301 6.26 7.74 -4.51
CA CYS A 301 7.18 6.78 -3.89
C CYS A 301 7.44 5.54 -4.75
N GLU A 302 6.60 5.32 -5.76
CA GLU A 302 6.61 4.18 -6.68
C GLU A 302 7.15 4.56 -8.06
N HIS A 303 7.54 5.83 -8.22
CA HIS A 303 8.18 6.37 -9.43
C HIS A 303 9.70 6.29 -9.30
N PHE A 304 10.34 5.65 -10.27
CA PHE A 304 11.77 5.43 -10.34
C PHE A 304 12.37 5.96 -11.64
N TRP A 305 13.61 6.45 -11.58
CA TRP A 305 14.38 6.83 -12.75
C TRP A 305 15.43 5.77 -13.01
N LEU A 306 15.36 5.16 -14.19
CA LEU A 306 16.30 4.13 -14.61
C LEU A 306 17.49 4.79 -15.30
N GLU A 307 18.64 4.73 -14.64
CA GLU A 307 19.89 5.34 -15.10
C GLU A 307 20.85 4.24 -15.53
N SER A 308 21.51 4.40 -16.68
CA SER A 308 22.54 3.43 -17.10
C SER A 308 23.81 3.62 -16.26
N TRP A 309 24.52 2.52 -16.01
CA TRP A 309 25.83 2.49 -15.35
C TRP A 309 26.80 1.61 -16.13
#